data_AF-A0A6J4E8M3-F1
#
_entry.id   AF-A0A6J4E8M3-F1
#
_cell.length_a   1.000
_cell.length_b   1.000
_cell.length_c   1.000
_cell.angle_alpha   90.00
_cell.angle_beta   90.00
_cell.angle_gamma   90.00
#
_symmetry.space_group_name_H-M   'P 1'
#
loop_
_entity.id
_entity.type
_entity.pdbx_description
1 polymer ?
#
loop_
_entity_poly.entity_id
_entity_poly.type
_entity_poly.pdbx_seq_one_letter_code
_entity_poly.pdbx_strand_id
1 'polypeptide(L)'
;MQTAGDRARAFIKRLGPEKASELGGGNHDRWRSVSKGAVRVSTEEIDVLVKAYPQYAFWLACGQIAPEIGQTSPAYDDTHPDLSPSSAE
;
A
#
# COMPACT_ATOMS: atom_id res chain seq x y z
N MET A 1 -1.83 6.97 16.79
CA MET A 1 -2.38 7.18 15.44
C MET A 1 -1.34 6.71 14.43
N GLN A 2 -1.71 5.80 13.51
CA GLN A 2 -0.80 5.35 12.45
C GLN A 2 -0.64 6.45 11.39
N THR A 3 0.60 6.81 11.06
CA THR A 3 0.87 7.79 10.00
C THR A 3 0.77 7.13 8.63
N ALA A 4 0.70 7.94 7.56
CA ALA A 4 0.75 7.40 6.19
C ALA A 4 2.05 6.60 5.94
N GLY A 5 3.17 7.04 6.52
CA GLY A 5 4.44 6.32 6.44
C GLY A 5 4.40 4.96 7.15
N ASP A 6 3.67 4.84 8.26
CA ASP A 6 3.52 3.56 8.98
C ASP A 6 2.71 2.55 8.16
N ARG A 7 1.58 3.02 7.59
CA ARG A 7 0.73 2.26 6.66
C ARG A 7 1.51 1.80 5.42
N ALA A 8 2.27 2.71 4.82
CA ALA A 8 3.10 2.40 3.67
C ALA A 8 4.16 1.34 3.97
N ARG A 9 4.83 1.40 5.13
CA ARG A 9 5.82 0.39 5.54
C ARG A 9 5.21 -1.00 5.67
N ALA A 10 4.00 -1.11 6.21
CA ALA A 10 3.27 -2.38 6.28
C ALA A 10 3.03 -2.96 4.87
N PHE A 11 2.66 -2.10 3.92
CA PHE A 11 2.47 -2.48 2.53
C PHE A 11 3.76 -2.86 1.80
N ILE A 12 4.85 -2.13 2.03
CA ILE A 12 6.16 -2.46 1.44
C ILE A 12 6.63 -3.84 1.94
N LYS A 13 6.37 -4.18 3.21
CA LYS A 13 6.66 -5.52 3.74
C LYS A 13 5.83 -6.61 3.07
N ARG A 14 4.55 -6.33 2.76
CA ARG A 14 3.66 -7.27 2.05
C ARG A 14 4.03 -7.43 0.57
N LEU A 15 4.36 -6.33 -0.10
CA LEU A 15 4.75 -6.30 -1.51
C LEU A 15 6.14 -6.91 -1.74
N GLY A 16 7.04 -6.70 -0.78
CA GLY A 16 8.44 -7.08 -0.89
C GLY A 16 9.30 -5.98 -1.55
N PRO A 17 10.53 -5.77 -1.08
CA PRO A 17 11.40 -4.70 -1.57
C PRO A 17 11.88 -4.93 -3.01
N GLU A 18 11.88 -6.18 -3.50
CA GLU A 18 12.16 -6.51 -4.91
C GLU A 18 11.07 -6.01 -5.84
N LYS A 19 9.80 -6.34 -5.55
CA LYS A 19 8.67 -5.93 -6.38
C LYS A 19 8.44 -4.42 -6.34
N ALA A 20 8.63 -3.82 -5.18
CA ALA A 20 8.59 -2.37 -5.03
C ALA A 20 9.69 -1.67 -5.84
N SER A 21 10.90 -2.26 -5.89
CA SER A 21 12.00 -1.76 -6.71
C SER A 21 11.71 -1.86 -8.20
N GLU A 22 11.12 -2.97 -8.66
CA GLU A 22 10.71 -3.16 -10.07
C GLU A 22 9.70 -2.07 -10.50
N LEU A 23 8.70 -1.81 -9.66
CA LEU A 23 7.69 -0.79 -9.92
C LEU A 23 8.19 0.65 -9.75
N GLY A 24 9.19 0.85 -8.87
CA GLY A 24 9.73 2.15 -8.49
C GLY A 24 11.02 2.56 -9.19
N GLY A 25 11.41 1.91 -10.29
CA GLY A 25 12.54 2.34 -11.11
C GLY A 25 13.93 1.91 -10.62
N GLY A 26 14.02 0.83 -9.83
CA GLY A 26 15.28 0.11 -9.63
C GLY A 26 16.16 0.57 -8.46
N ASN A 27 15.61 0.61 -7.23
CA ASN A 27 16.38 0.97 -6.05
C ASN A 27 16.13 0.06 -4.83
N HIS A 28 16.46 -1.23 -4.97
CA HIS A 28 16.16 -2.28 -4.00
C HIS A 28 16.68 -1.96 -2.57
N ASP A 29 17.89 -1.42 -2.43
CA ASP A 29 18.46 -1.12 -1.12
C ASP A 29 17.67 -0.03 -0.37
N ARG A 30 17.15 0.95 -1.12
CA ARG A 30 16.25 1.97 -0.59
C ARG A 30 14.94 1.33 -0.08
N TRP A 31 14.30 0.49 -0.89
CA TRP A 31 13.08 -0.21 -0.48
C TRP A 31 13.28 -1.08 0.75
N ARG A 32 14.45 -1.72 0.87
CA ARG A 32 14.84 -2.49 2.07
C ARG A 32 14.99 -1.60 3.29
N SER A 33 15.62 -0.44 3.14
CA SER A 33 15.80 0.55 4.22
C SER A 33 14.47 1.15 4.67
N VAL A 34 13.57 1.47 3.72
CA VAL A 34 12.23 1.99 4.00
C VAL A 34 11.41 0.92 4.74
N SER A 35 11.43 -0.34 4.28
CA SER A 35 10.72 -1.47 4.91
C SER A 35 11.14 -1.73 6.35
N LYS A 36 12.46 -1.63 6.64
CA LYS A 36 13.02 -1.73 8.00
C LYS A 36 12.73 -0.50 8.86
N GLY A 37 12.27 0.58 8.24
CA GLY A 37 11.99 1.84 8.91
C GLY A 37 13.21 2.68 9.24
N ALA A 38 14.38 2.33 8.69
CA ALA A 38 15.63 3.07 8.84
C ALA A 38 15.55 4.46 8.19
N VAL A 39 14.71 4.61 7.16
CA VAL A 39 14.46 5.88 6.47
C VAL A 39 12.96 6.19 6.42
N ARG A 40 12.63 7.48 6.27
CA ARG A 40 11.24 7.91 6.07
C ARG A 40 10.75 7.51 4.67
N VAL A 41 9.45 7.23 4.58
CA VAL A 41 8.75 6.98 3.32
C VAL A 41 8.57 8.33 2.61
N SER A 42 9.05 8.44 1.37
CA SER A 42 8.79 9.60 0.52
C SER A 42 7.48 9.44 -0.25
N THR A 43 7.01 10.52 -0.85
CA THR A 43 5.82 10.52 -1.72
C THR A 43 5.97 9.61 -2.94
N GLU A 44 7.18 9.43 -3.46
CA GLU A 44 7.47 8.49 -4.57
C GLU A 44 7.19 7.03 -4.18
N GLU A 45 7.57 6.62 -2.96
CA GLU A 45 7.26 5.27 -2.50
C GLU A 45 5.75 5.08 -2.31
N ILE A 46 5.03 6.12 -1.86
CA ILE A 46 3.56 6.09 -1.80
C ILE A 46 2.97 5.90 -3.20
N ASP A 47 3.45 6.62 -4.21
CA ASP A 47 2.95 6.52 -5.58
C ASP A 47 3.11 5.11 -6.15
N VAL A 48 4.25 4.47 -5.89
CA VAL A 48 4.51 3.08 -6.27
C VAL A 48 3.56 2.12 -5.53
N LEU A 49 3.30 2.34 -4.25
CA LEU A 49 2.34 1.53 -3.50
C LEU A 49 0.91 1.71 -3.99
N VAL A 50 0.52 2.93 -4.37
CA VAL A 50 -0.79 3.23 -4.97
C VAL A 50 -0.93 2.54 -6.32
N LYS A 51 0.15 2.49 -7.13
CA LYS A 51 0.17 1.71 -8.38
C LYS A 51 0.04 0.20 -8.14
N ALA A 52 0.71 -0.32 -7.11
CA ALA A 52 0.65 -1.73 -6.76
C ALA A 52 -0.71 -2.14 -6.16
N TYR A 53 -1.34 -1.22 -5.42
CA TYR A 53 -2.60 -1.43 -4.71
C TYR A 53 -3.54 -0.23 -4.85
N PRO A 54 -4.13 -0.01 -6.04
CA PRO A 54 -4.99 1.15 -6.29
C PRO A 54 -6.23 1.18 -5.40
N GLN A 55 -6.74 0.01 -4.99
CA GLN A 55 -7.86 -0.11 -4.08
C GLN A 55 -7.57 0.38 -2.66
N TYR A 56 -6.31 0.59 -2.28
CA TYR A 56 -5.92 1.06 -0.96
C TYR A 56 -5.37 2.49 -0.97
N ALA A 57 -5.50 3.22 -2.09
CA ALA A 57 -4.92 4.55 -2.25
C ALA A 57 -5.43 5.56 -1.21
N PHE A 58 -6.75 5.58 -1.00
CA PHE A 58 -7.38 6.44 0.00
C PHE A 58 -6.90 6.08 1.41
N TRP A 59 -6.90 4.78 1.71
CA TRP A 59 -6.41 4.29 2.99
C TRP A 59 -4.91 4.54 3.21
N LEU A 60 -4.07 4.54 2.18
CA LEU A 60 -2.65 4.89 2.27
C LEU A 60 -2.44 6.39 2.52
N ALA A 61 -3.29 7.25 1.98
CA ALA A 61 -3.21 8.69 2.17
C ALA A 61 -3.76 9.11 3.54
N CYS A 62 -5.07 8.97 3.76
CA CYS A 62 -5.76 9.51 4.95
C CYS A 62 -6.04 8.47 6.05
N GLY A 63 -5.95 7.17 5.74
CA GLY A 63 -6.21 6.10 6.71
C GLY A 63 -7.71 5.81 6.86
N GLN A 64 -8.53 6.45 6.03
CA GLN A 64 -9.95 6.20 5.90
C GLN A 64 -10.19 5.18 4.78
N ILE A 65 -11.35 4.55 4.82
CA ILE A 65 -11.84 3.68 3.75
C ILE A 65 -13.12 4.30 3.17
N ALA A 66 -13.35 4.05 1.90
CA ALA A 66 -14.58 4.34 1.18
C ALA A 66 -14.94 3.11 0.33
N PRO A 67 -15.46 2.04 0.96
CA PRO A 67 -15.78 0.78 0.27
C PRO A 67 -16.80 0.96 -0.86
N GLU A 68 -17.67 1.97 -0.75
CA GLU A 68 -18.64 2.37 -1.79
C GLU A 68 -18.01 2.68 -3.16
N ILE A 69 -16.76 3.15 -3.18
CA ILE A 69 -16.01 3.46 -4.42
C ILE A 69 -14.83 2.50 -4.62
N GLY A 70 -14.84 1.33 -3.96
CA GLY A 70 -13.77 0.33 -4.06
C GLY A 70 -12.46 0.74 -3.37
N GLN A 71 -12.48 1.77 -2.51
CA GLN A 71 -11.32 2.19 -1.74
C GLN A 71 -11.37 1.56 -0.34
N THR A 72 -10.68 0.45 -0.13
CA THR A 72 -10.76 -0.35 1.09
C THR A 72 -9.44 -0.32 1.88
N SER A 73 -9.30 -1.22 2.85
CA SER A 73 -8.05 -1.43 3.58
C SER A 73 -7.82 -2.93 3.76
N PRO A 74 -6.57 -3.38 3.99
CA PRO A 74 -6.29 -4.79 4.25
C PRO A 74 -7.11 -5.38 5.38
N ALA A 75 -7.30 -4.61 6.46
CA ALA A 75 -8.09 -5.06 7.60
C ALA A 75 -9.57 -5.21 7.25
N TYR A 76 -10.10 -4.32 6.41
CA TYR A 76 -11.48 -4.41 5.92
C TYR A 76 -11.68 -5.64 5.02
N ASP A 77 -10.74 -5.86 4.09
CA ASP A 77 -10.75 -6.98 3.15
C ASP A 77 -10.66 -8.35 3.88
N ASP A 78 -9.81 -8.44 4.91
CA ASP A 78 -9.66 -9.65 5.74
C ASP A 78 -10.94 -10.00 6.50
N THR A 79 -11.70 -9.00 6.94
CA THR A 79 -13.00 -9.18 7.62
C THR A 79 -14.19 -9.37 6.68
N HIS A 80 -14.04 -9.01 5.42
CA HIS A 80 -15.09 -9.08 4.40
C HIS A 80 -14.60 -9.78 3.12
N PRO A 81 -14.14 -11.04 3.20
CA PRO A 81 -13.59 -11.78 2.05
C PRO A 81 -14.62 -11.98 0.92
N ASP A 82 -15.92 -11.95 1.26
CA ASP A 82 -17.05 -12.15 0.35
C ASP A 82 -17.38 -10.92 -0.53
N LEU A 83 -16.78 -9.76 -0.24
CA LEU A 83 -16.98 -8.51 -1.01
C LEU A 83 -15.82 -8.21 -1.97
N SER A 84 -15.00 -9.22 -2.29
CA SER A 84 -14.08 -9.13 -3.43
C SER A 84 -14.87 -8.62 -4.64
N PRO A 85 -14.47 -7.53 -5.32
CA PRO A 85 -15.13 -7.09 -6.55
C PRO A 85 -14.78 -8.08 -7.67
N SER A 86 -15.29 -9.30 -7.56
CA SER A 86 -15.36 -10.25 -8.66
C SER A 86 -16.43 -9.71 -9.59
N SER A 87 -15.97 -9.02 -10.64
CA SER A 87 -16.67 -8.79 -11.90
C SER A 87 -18.19 -8.61 -11.80
N ALA A 88 -18.60 -7.35 -11.65
CA ALA A 88 -19.85 -6.94 -12.29
C ALA A 88 -19.56 -6.69 -13.78
N GLU A 89 -20.04 -7.64 -14.59
CA GLU A 89 -20.28 -7.64 -16.06
C GLU A 89 -19.11 -7.58 -17.06
#